data_AF-Q02D90-F1
#
_entry.id   AF-Q02D90-F1
#
_cell.length_a   1.000
_cell.length_b   1.000
_cell.length_c   1.000
_cell.angle_alpha   90.00
_cell.angle_beta   90.00
_cell.angle_gamma   90.00
#
_symmetry.space_group_name_H-M   'P 1'
#
loop_
_entity.id
_entity.type
_entity.pdbx_description
1 polymer ?
#
loop_
_entity_poly.entity_id
_entity_poly.type
_entity_poly.pdbx_seq_one_letter_code
_entity_poly.pdbx_strand_id
1 'polypeptide(L)'
;MNPTRRDVLVTIAALAAPAAEAQSSFLTAAELATVAVLVDAIIPRTDTPGASDAGVPTYIDRRLAADPQLAERFRAGLKAVGPGWAALSAAQDDPFFRLVKGMTVDGYYTSKEGLAGELGWHGNTYLTEFKGCTHPEHQR
;
A
#
# COMPACT_ATOMS: atom_id res chain seq x y z
N MET A 1 -0.47 52.57 -5.03
CA MET A 1 -0.96 51.78 -3.89
C MET A 1 -0.27 50.42 -3.90
N ASN A 2 0.35 50.02 -2.79
CA ASN A 2 1.03 48.72 -2.65
C ASN A 2 0.02 47.71 -2.09
N PRO A 3 -0.20 46.53 -2.71
CA PRO A 3 -1.19 45.57 -2.23
C PRO A 3 -0.92 45.15 -0.79
N THR A 4 -1.99 44.95 -0.02
CA THR A 4 -1.89 44.62 1.40
C THR A 4 -1.58 43.13 1.60
N ARG A 5 -1.05 42.77 2.78
CA ARG A 5 -0.71 41.38 3.15
C ARG A 5 -1.88 40.39 3.03
N ARG A 6 -3.12 40.88 2.94
CA ARG A 6 -4.33 40.07 2.69
C ARG A 6 -4.51 39.73 1.20
N ASP A 7 -4.09 40.62 0.29
CA ASP A 7 -4.18 40.40 -1.17
C ASP A 7 -3.19 39.33 -1.65
N VAL A 8 -2.07 39.16 -0.95
CA VAL A 8 -1.05 38.12 -1.23
C VAL A 8 -1.51 36.74 -0.74
N LEU A 9 -2.36 36.65 0.27
CA LEU A 9 -2.77 35.38 0.89
C LEU A 9 -3.90 34.67 0.15
N VAL A 10 -4.63 35.35 -0.74
CA VAL A 10 -5.71 34.73 -1.54
C VAL A 10 -5.20 34.11 -2.86
N THR A 11 -3.94 34.38 -3.24
CA THR A 11 -3.33 33.92 -4.52
C THR A 11 -2.39 32.72 -4.34
N ILE A 12 -2.56 31.90 -3.29
CA ILE A 12 -1.81 30.62 -3.16
C ILE A 12 -2.76 29.41 -3.07
N ALA A 13 -4.04 29.59 -3.41
CA ALA A 13 -5.05 28.55 -3.37
C ALA A 13 -5.09 27.63 -4.62
N ALA A 14 -4.00 27.51 -5.38
CA ALA A 14 -4.01 26.68 -6.60
C ALA A 14 -2.62 26.10 -6.95
N LEU A 15 -2.01 25.37 -6.02
CA LEU A 15 -1.07 24.29 -6.33
C LEU A 15 -1.34 23.10 -5.41
N ALA A 16 -2.62 22.76 -5.22
CA ALA A 16 -2.94 21.35 -5.04
C ALA A 16 -2.64 20.72 -6.39
N ALA A 17 -1.48 20.05 -6.50
CA ALA A 17 -1.26 19.08 -7.55
C ALA A 17 -2.54 18.23 -7.63
N PRO A 18 -3.08 17.94 -8.82
CA PRO A 18 -4.19 17.02 -8.89
C PRO A 18 -3.76 15.79 -8.09
N ALA A 19 -4.59 15.36 -7.14
CA ALA A 19 -4.44 14.05 -6.53
C ALA A 19 -4.22 13.13 -7.72
N ALA A 20 -2.99 12.60 -7.84
CA ALA A 20 -2.58 11.93 -9.05
C ALA A 20 -3.62 10.84 -9.30
N GLU A 21 -4.50 11.07 -10.27
CA GLU A 21 -5.25 10.02 -10.93
C GLU A 21 -4.14 9.20 -11.57
N ALA A 22 -3.60 8.28 -10.78
CA ALA A 22 -2.63 7.32 -11.23
C ALA A 22 -3.41 6.46 -12.23
N GLN A 23 -3.41 6.91 -13.49
CA GLN A 23 -3.74 6.11 -14.64
C GLN A 23 -2.78 4.94 -14.62
N SER A 24 -3.22 3.88 -13.97
CA SER A 24 -2.49 2.65 -13.83
C SER A 24 -3.05 1.75 -14.94
N SER A 25 -2.21 1.45 -15.93
CA SER A 25 -2.60 0.96 -17.26
C SER A 25 -2.25 -0.50 -17.50
N PHE A 26 -1.79 -1.23 -16.47
CA PHE A 26 -1.30 -2.60 -16.66
C PHE A 26 -2.38 -3.67 -16.45
N LEU A 27 -3.06 -3.65 -15.31
CA LEU A 27 -4.17 -4.55 -15.00
C LEU A 27 -5.46 -4.02 -15.62
N THR A 28 -6.25 -4.94 -16.16
CA THR A 28 -7.64 -4.64 -16.55
C THR A 28 -8.49 -4.38 -15.30
N ALA A 29 -9.64 -3.72 -15.47
CA ALA A 29 -10.56 -3.47 -14.36
C ALA A 29 -11.00 -4.75 -13.63
N ALA A 30 -11.17 -5.86 -14.36
CA ALA A 30 -11.53 -7.16 -13.78
C ALA A 30 -10.37 -7.78 -12.99
N GLU A 31 -9.13 -7.69 -13.50
CA GLU A 31 -7.94 -8.16 -12.79
C GLU A 31 -7.70 -7.33 -11.52
N LEU A 32 -7.85 -6.00 -11.60
CA LEU A 32 -7.70 -5.11 -10.45
C LEU A 32 -8.74 -5.41 -9.37
N ALA A 33 -10.00 -5.68 -9.75
CA ALA A 33 -11.04 -6.12 -8.82
C ALA A 33 -10.70 -7.46 -8.16
N THR A 34 -10.10 -8.39 -8.91
CA THR A 34 -9.63 -9.67 -8.35
C THR A 34 -8.50 -9.44 -7.34
N VAL A 35 -7.54 -8.56 -7.68
CA VAL A 35 -6.46 -8.17 -6.77
C VAL A 35 -7.01 -7.55 -5.49
N ALA A 36 -7.99 -6.65 -5.57
CA ALA A 36 -8.63 -6.04 -4.40
C ALA A 36 -9.18 -7.10 -3.42
N VAL A 37 -9.90 -8.10 -3.94
CA VAL A 37 -10.41 -9.22 -3.13
C VAL A 37 -9.27 -10.02 -2.49
N LEU A 38 -8.18 -10.28 -3.22
CA LEU A 38 -7.04 -11.02 -2.70
C LEU A 38 -6.32 -10.26 -1.59
N VAL A 39 -6.07 -8.97 -1.76
CA VAL A 39 -5.32 -8.17 -0.77
C VAL A 39 -6.14 -7.91 0.49
N ASP A 40 -7.45 -7.70 0.37
CA ASP A 40 -8.34 -7.54 1.53
C ASP A 40 -8.50 -8.83 2.34
N ALA A 41 -8.25 -10.00 1.73
CA ALA A 41 -8.18 -11.24 2.48
C ALA A 41 -6.89 -11.35 3.32
N ILE A 42 -5.81 -10.65 2.93
CA ILE A 42 -4.51 -10.68 3.61
C ILE A 42 -4.46 -9.64 4.72
N ILE A 43 -4.91 -8.40 4.44
CA ILE A 43 -5.06 -7.33 5.43
C ILE A 43 -6.51 -6.83 5.36
N PRO A 44 -7.43 -7.46 6.11
CA PRO A 44 -8.83 -7.08 6.11
C PRO A 44 -9.02 -5.75 6.83
N ARG A 45 -10.11 -5.06 6.48
CA ARG A 45 -10.58 -3.92 7.28
C ARG A 45 -10.94 -4.40 8.69
N THR A 46 -10.43 -3.68 9.69
CA THR A 46 -10.76 -3.88 11.10
C THR A 46 -11.16 -2.52 11.70
N ASP A 47 -10.64 -2.18 12.88
CA ASP A 47 -10.71 -0.82 13.43
C ASP A 47 -9.80 0.15 12.64
N THR A 48 -8.91 -0.38 11.79
CA THR A 48 -8.13 0.36 10.79
C THR A 48 -8.61 0.04 9.35
N PRO A 49 -8.37 0.95 8.38
CA PRO A 49 -8.66 0.68 6.97
C PRO A 49 -7.94 -0.57 6.45
N GLY A 50 -8.57 -1.32 5.53
CA GLY A 50 -7.97 -2.52 4.94
C GLY A 50 -6.97 -2.23 3.82
N ALA A 51 -6.39 -3.27 3.21
CA ALA A 51 -5.45 -3.14 2.10
C ALA A 51 -6.00 -2.32 0.91
N SER A 52 -7.23 -2.62 0.47
CA SER A 52 -7.84 -1.87 -0.64
C SER A 52 -8.06 -0.40 -0.28
N ASP A 53 -8.40 -0.11 0.97
CA ASP A 53 -8.64 1.27 1.44
C ASP A 53 -7.36 2.09 1.48
N ALA A 54 -6.24 1.44 1.81
CA ALA A 54 -4.90 2.01 1.81
C ALA A 54 -4.29 2.14 0.41
N GLY A 55 -5.06 1.80 -0.65
CA GLY A 55 -4.61 1.94 -2.04
C GLY A 55 -3.62 0.87 -2.50
N VAL A 56 -3.56 -0.28 -1.82
CA VAL A 56 -2.65 -1.39 -2.17
C VAL A 56 -2.86 -1.90 -3.61
N PRO A 57 -4.09 -2.07 -4.15
CA PRO A 57 -4.28 -2.53 -5.53
C PRO A 57 -3.62 -1.60 -6.55
N THR A 58 -3.75 -0.28 -6.38
CA THR A 58 -3.11 0.71 -7.25
C THR A 58 -1.59 0.76 -7.05
N TYR A 59 -1.10 0.51 -5.83
CA TYR A 59 0.34 0.31 -5.61
C TYR A 59 0.86 -0.88 -6.40
N ILE A 60 0.18 -2.04 -6.33
CA ILE A 60 0.54 -3.24 -7.07
C ILE A 60 0.55 -2.94 -8.57
N ASP A 61 -0.51 -2.35 -9.13
CA ASP A 61 -0.57 -2.05 -10.57
C ASP A 61 0.62 -1.20 -11.03
N ARG A 62 0.97 -0.15 -10.28
CA ARG A 62 2.13 0.69 -10.58
C ARG A 62 3.46 -0.07 -10.51
N ARG A 63 3.60 -1.00 -9.56
CA ARG A 63 4.80 -1.87 -9.46
C ARG A 63 4.90 -2.81 -10.65
N LEU A 64 3.79 -3.40 -11.09
CA LEU A 64 3.74 -4.27 -12.27
C LEU A 64 4.02 -3.49 -13.56
N ALA A 65 3.49 -2.26 -13.69
CA ALA A 65 3.79 -1.38 -14.82
C ALA A 65 5.27 -0.99 -14.90
N ALA A 66 5.96 -0.91 -13.77
CA ALA A 66 7.38 -0.53 -13.69
C ALA A 66 8.37 -1.69 -13.88
N ASP A 67 7.93 -2.94 -13.71
CA ASP A 67 8.79 -4.13 -13.76
C ASP A 67 8.13 -5.23 -14.61
N PRO A 68 8.49 -5.35 -15.90
CA PRO A 68 7.90 -6.33 -16.82
C PRO A 68 8.06 -7.79 -16.38
N GLN A 69 9.18 -8.17 -15.76
CA GLN A 69 9.41 -9.55 -15.31
C GLN A 69 8.48 -9.89 -14.15
N LEU A 70 8.32 -8.95 -13.22
CA LEU A 70 7.35 -9.06 -12.14
C LEU A 70 5.92 -9.14 -12.69
N ALA A 71 5.57 -8.29 -13.65
CA ALA A 71 4.28 -8.25 -14.34
C ALA A 71 3.91 -9.61 -14.97
N GLU A 72 4.85 -10.23 -15.69
CA GLU A 72 4.64 -11.52 -16.34
C GLU A 72 4.40 -12.64 -15.32
N ARG A 73 5.24 -12.70 -14.28
CA ARG A 73 5.07 -13.65 -13.15
C ARG A 73 3.74 -13.45 -12.43
N PHE A 74 3.34 -12.21 -12.20
CA PHE A 74 2.10 -11.89 -11.51
C PHE A 74 0.88 -12.31 -12.33
N ARG A 75 0.84 -11.98 -13.62
CA ARG A 75 -0.29 -12.36 -14.50
C ARG A 75 -0.40 -13.88 -14.68
N ALA A 76 0.74 -14.57 -14.75
CA ALA A 76 0.76 -16.04 -14.79
C ALA A 76 0.12 -16.65 -13.53
N GLY A 77 0.49 -16.15 -12.34
CA GLY A 77 -0.10 -16.60 -11.08
C GLY A 77 -1.59 -16.22 -10.93
N LEU A 78 -1.97 -15.00 -11.32
CA LEU A 78 -3.36 -14.54 -11.28
C LEU A 78 -4.27 -15.42 -12.14
N LYS A 79 -3.80 -15.83 -13.33
CA LYS A 79 -4.51 -16.77 -14.21
C LYS A 79 -4.63 -18.18 -13.61
N ALA A 80 -3.61 -18.63 -12.88
CA ALA A 80 -3.59 -19.97 -12.28
C ALA A 80 -4.55 -20.11 -11.08
N VAL A 81 -4.72 -19.04 -10.30
CA VAL A 81 -5.63 -19.02 -9.14
C VAL A 81 -7.09 -18.86 -9.55
N GLY A 82 -7.35 -18.14 -10.65
CA GLY A 82 -8.74 -17.84 -11.04
C GLY A 82 -9.46 -17.00 -9.98
N PRO A 83 -10.81 -16.98 -9.97
CA PRO A 83 -11.55 -16.18 -9.00
C PRO A 83 -11.56 -16.85 -7.61
N GLY A 84 -10.71 -16.36 -6.71
CA GLY A 84 -10.85 -16.57 -5.26
C GLY A 84 -9.77 -17.41 -4.57
N TRP A 85 -9.87 -17.49 -3.25
CA TRP A 85 -8.85 -18.07 -2.35
C TRP A 85 -8.76 -19.61 -2.38
N ALA A 86 -9.77 -20.30 -2.92
CA ALA A 86 -9.83 -21.76 -2.94
C ALA A 86 -8.66 -22.38 -3.73
N ALA A 87 -8.25 -21.73 -4.83
CA ALA A 87 -7.08 -22.16 -5.59
C ALA A 87 -5.74 -21.73 -4.94
N LEU A 88 -5.75 -20.64 -4.17
CA LEU A 88 -4.56 -20.10 -3.49
C LEU A 88 -4.20 -20.90 -2.23
N SER A 89 -5.19 -21.47 -1.54
CA SER A 89 -5.05 -22.17 -0.24
C SER A 89 -4.66 -23.64 -0.33
N ALA A 90 -4.69 -24.26 -1.51
CA ALA A 90 -4.28 -25.65 -1.70
C ALA A 90 -2.76 -25.86 -1.53
N ALA A 91 -1.97 -24.78 -1.49
CA ALA A 91 -0.54 -24.82 -1.23
C ALA A 91 -0.15 -23.70 -0.27
N GLN A 92 0.12 -24.06 0.99
CA GLN A 92 0.65 -23.13 2.01
C GLN A 92 2.00 -22.48 1.62
N ASP A 93 2.63 -22.97 0.54
CA ASP A 93 3.91 -22.50 -0.01
C ASP A 93 3.81 -22.17 -1.51
N ASP A 94 2.64 -21.74 -1.98
CA ASP A 94 2.47 -21.28 -3.36
C ASP A 94 3.33 -20.03 -3.67
N PRO A 95 4.17 -20.04 -4.72
CA PRO A 95 5.01 -18.89 -5.06
C PRO A 95 4.23 -17.61 -5.37
N PHE A 96 3.03 -17.73 -5.92
CA PHE A 96 2.19 -16.57 -6.20
C PHE A 96 1.52 -16.04 -4.94
N PHE A 97 1.07 -16.90 -4.01
CA PHE A 97 0.61 -16.47 -2.69
C PHE A 97 1.69 -15.66 -1.95
N ARG A 98 2.93 -16.17 -1.90
CA ARG A 98 4.06 -15.46 -1.27
C ARG A 98 4.31 -14.10 -1.91
N LEU A 99 4.19 -14.03 -3.24
CA LEU A 99 4.34 -12.80 -3.98
C LEU A 99 3.24 -11.78 -3.62
N VAL A 100 1.97 -12.17 -3.72
CA VAL A 100 0.83 -11.29 -3.42
C VAL A 100 0.88 -10.83 -1.97
N LYS A 101 1.20 -11.74 -1.03
CA LYS A 101 1.38 -11.40 0.39
C LYS A 101 2.48 -10.37 0.60
N GLY A 102 3.67 -10.59 0.02
CA GLY A 102 4.78 -9.64 0.12
C GLY A 102 4.39 -8.26 -0.42
N MET A 103 3.83 -8.21 -1.63
CA MET A 103 3.39 -6.95 -2.24
C MET A 103 2.27 -6.26 -1.45
N THR A 104 1.40 -7.01 -0.78
CA THR A 104 0.32 -6.47 0.06
C THR A 104 0.89 -5.83 1.32
N VAL A 105 1.78 -6.54 2.02
CA VAL A 105 2.44 -6.04 3.24
C VAL A 105 3.28 -4.81 2.91
N ASP A 106 4.07 -4.86 1.83
CA ASP A 106 4.90 -3.72 1.40
C ASP A 106 4.03 -2.52 1.03
N GLY A 107 2.97 -2.74 0.24
CA GLY A 107 2.05 -1.68 -0.17
C GLY A 107 1.34 -1.04 1.01
N TYR A 108 0.84 -1.86 1.95
CA TYR A 108 0.09 -1.38 3.10
C TYR A 108 0.97 -0.65 4.11
N TYR A 109 2.12 -1.19 4.49
CA TYR A 109 2.99 -0.52 5.47
C TYR A 109 3.85 0.61 4.88
N THR A 110 3.78 0.84 3.56
CA THR A 110 4.25 2.07 2.92
C THR A 110 3.13 3.12 2.78
N SER A 111 1.86 2.72 2.94
CA SER A 111 0.72 3.65 2.95
C SER A 111 0.71 4.51 4.22
N LYS A 112 -0.08 5.58 4.21
CA LYS A 112 -0.25 6.44 5.39
C LYS A 112 -0.93 5.68 6.53
N GLU A 113 -1.90 4.85 6.20
CA GLU A 113 -2.72 4.05 7.11
C GLU A 113 -1.83 3.06 7.88
N GLY A 114 -1.04 2.26 7.17
CA GLY A 114 -0.12 1.31 7.79
C GLY A 114 1.05 1.99 8.51
N LEU A 115 1.70 2.97 7.88
CA LEU A 115 2.93 3.57 8.43
C LEU A 115 2.66 4.48 9.64
N ALA A 116 1.72 5.41 9.52
CA ALA A 116 1.45 6.38 10.58
C ALA A 116 0.33 5.91 11.51
N GLY A 117 -0.70 5.26 10.98
CA GLY A 117 -1.86 4.81 11.75
C GLY A 117 -1.54 3.62 12.65
N GLU A 118 -0.93 2.57 12.09
CA GLU A 118 -0.65 1.34 12.85
C GLU A 118 0.74 1.33 13.48
N LEU A 119 1.79 1.58 12.69
CA LEU A 119 3.17 1.50 13.19
C LEU A 119 3.56 2.72 14.05
N GLY A 120 2.73 3.77 14.10
CA GLY A 120 3.00 4.96 14.90
C GLY A 120 4.22 5.74 14.43
N TRP A 121 4.53 5.75 13.13
CA TRP A 121 5.69 6.45 12.63
C TRP A 121 5.63 7.96 12.94
N HIS A 122 6.62 8.45 13.70
CA HIS A 122 6.70 9.83 14.18
C HIS A 122 7.61 10.74 13.33
N GLY A 123 7.83 10.40 12.05
CA GLY A 123 8.70 11.20 11.18
C GLY A 123 10.19 10.95 11.37
N ASN A 124 11.01 11.79 10.74
CA ASN A 124 12.46 11.87 10.96
C ASN A 124 12.79 12.61 12.27
N THR A 125 11.94 12.49 13.29
CA THR A 125 12.21 13.04 14.62
C THR A 125 13.35 12.23 15.22
N TYR A 126 14.50 12.88 15.42
CA TYR A 126 15.63 12.22 16.04
C TYR A 126 15.29 11.93 17.51
N LEU A 127 15.53 10.70 17.94
CA LEU A 127 15.46 10.34 19.35
C LEU A 127 16.77 10.77 20.00
N THR A 128 16.70 11.58 21.06
CA THR A 128 17.88 11.98 21.84
C THR A 128 18.43 10.85 22.72
N GLU A 129 17.60 9.83 22.97
CA GLU A 129 17.95 8.64 23.73
C GLU A 129 17.23 7.42 23.14
N PHE A 130 17.90 6.27 23.13
CA PHE A 130 17.27 4.99 22.82
C PHE A 130 16.79 4.35 24.12
N LYS A 131 15.46 4.37 24.37
CA LYS A 131 14.89 3.80 25.60
C LYS A 131 15.07 2.28 25.72
N GLY A 132 15.37 1.59 24.62
CA GLY A 132 15.45 0.13 24.59
C GLY A 132 14.10 -0.54 24.85
N CYS A 133 14.13 -1.86 24.96
CA CYS A 133 12.94 -2.62 25.31
C CYS A 133 12.82 -2.73 26.84
N THR A 134 11.64 -2.42 27.39
CA THR A 134 11.42 -2.37 28.85
C THR A 134 10.88 -3.67 29.45
N HIS A 135 10.63 -4.68 28.63
CA HIS A 135 10.12 -5.98 29.06
C HIS A 135 11.23 -6.90 29.63
N PRO A 136 10.90 -7.75 30.63
CA PRO A 136 11.89 -8.54 31.39
C PRO A 136 12.78 -9.47 30.56
N GLU A 137 12.28 -9.97 29.44
CA GLU A 137 12.96 -10.93 28.56
C GLU A 137 14.19 -10.37 27.85
N HIS A 138 14.35 -9.04 27.77
CA HIS A 138 15.50 -8.39 27.11
C HIS A 138 16.29 -7.47 28.06
N GLN A 139 16.17 -7.65 29.37
CA GLN A 139 16.95 -6.93 30.40
C GLN A 139 18.05 -7.77 31.05
N ARG A 140 18.60 -8.76 30.33
CA ARG A 140 19.73 -9.58 30.78
C ARG A 140 20.99 -9.26 30.01
#